data_AF-A0A7W7VC62-F1
#
_entry.id   AF-A0A7W7VC62-F1
#
_cell.length_a   1.000
_cell.length_b   1.000
_cell.length_c   1.000
_cell.angle_alpha   90.00
_cell.angle_beta   90.00
_cell.angle_gamma   90.00
#
_symmetry.space_group_name_H-M   'P 1'
#
loop_
_entity.id
_entity.type
_entity.pdbx_description
1 polymer ?
#
loop_
_entity_poly.entity_id
_entity_poly.type
_entity_poly.pdbx_seq_one_letter_code
_entity_poly.pdbx_strand_id
1 'polypeptide(L)'
;MTEITQGATMGWQDFYARRDALNAAIAQGELRTSDAFPDEHELLLALHHRWTQRLTARVELAELDHDDPVDAVGAAWRRTAEDNPELRALLDAHADNLALRQLIDAEHRMLARTAGLTEPGDSQTEEAAIGAAFVALQRTAPASAPRRNPVERLFRRLVTSA
;
A
#
# COMPACT_ATOMS: atom_id res chain seq x y z
N MET A 1 37.52 -27.98 -4.70
CA MET A 1 37.30 -26.99 -3.63
C MET A 1 36.95 -25.70 -4.35
N THR A 2 35.68 -25.59 -4.72
CA THR A 2 35.21 -24.72 -5.79
C THR A 2 34.79 -23.39 -5.18
N GLU A 3 35.41 -22.31 -5.63
CA GLU A 3 35.09 -20.92 -5.30
C GLU A 3 33.59 -20.68 -5.50
N ILE A 4 32.89 -20.39 -4.42
CA ILE A 4 31.53 -19.87 -4.47
C ILE A 4 31.65 -18.43 -4.93
N THR A 5 31.21 -18.20 -6.17
CA THR A 5 30.96 -16.92 -6.82
C THR A 5 30.48 -15.85 -5.83
N GLN A 6 31.37 -14.92 -5.46
CA GLN A 6 30.96 -13.64 -4.86
C GLN A 6 30.21 -12.84 -5.94
N GLY A 7 28.90 -13.05 -6.04
CA GLY A 7 28.04 -11.97 -6.50
C GLY A 7 28.23 -10.80 -5.54
N ALA A 8 28.28 -9.57 -6.05
CA ALA A 8 28.16 -8.37 -5.23
C ALA A 8 26.74 -8.36 -4.61
N THR A 9 26.59 -9.09 -3.51
CA THR A 9 25.33 -9.37 -2.82
C THR A 9 25.48 -8.66 -1.49
N MET A 10 24.61 -7.67 -1.21
CA MET A 10 24.55 -7.01 0.11
C MET A 10 24.64 -8.07 1.21
N GLY A 11 25.58 -7.87 2.14
CA GLY A 11 25.74 -8.80 3.24
C GLY A 11 24.47 -8.86 4.07
N TRP A 12 24.25 -9.96 4.80
CA TRP A 12 23.14 -10.05 5.76
C TRP A 12 23.12 -8.87 6.74
N GLN A 13 24.30 -8.37 7.11
CA GLN A 13 24.44 -7.17 7.95
C GLN A 13 23.88 -5.92 7.28
N ASP A 14 24.17 -5.69 6.00
CA ASP A 14 23.64 -4.54 5.24
C ASP A 14 22.12 -4.61 5.14
N PHE A 15 21.58 -5.81 4.89
CA PHE A 15 20.13 -6.03 4.85
C PHE A 15 19.46 -5.66 6.18
N TYR A 16 20.00 -6.12 7.31
CA TYR A 16 19.45 -5.79 8.63
C TYR A 16 19.59 -4.30 8.96
N ALA A 17 20.73 -3.69 8.64
CA ALA A 17 20.94 -2.26 8.83
C ALA A 17 19.90 -1.42 8.05
N ARG A 18 19.65 -1.76 6.79
CA ARG A 18 18.62 -1.09 5.98
C ARG A 18 17.21 -1.32 6.53
N ARG A 19 16.89 -2.54 6.95
CA ARG A 19 15.59 -2.83 7.56
C ARG A 19 15.37 -2.00 8.84
N ASP A 20 16.40 -1.93 9.69
CA ASP A 20 16.31 -1.25 10.98
C ASP A 20 16.24 0.27 10.80
N ALA A 21 17.02 0.84 9.87
CA ALA A 21 16.91 2.25 9.49
C ALA A 21 15.52 2.61 8.94
N LEU A 22 14.94 1.75 8.09
CA LEU A 22 13.61 1.97 7.52
C LEU A 22 12.51 1.86 8.60
N ASN A 23 12.64 0.92 9.53
CA ASN A 23 11.73 0.82 10.69
C ASN A 23 11.85 2.06 11.61
N ALA A 24 13.06 2.56 11.82
CA ALA A 24 13.29 3.75 12.63
C ALA A 24 12.64 5.00 12.01
N ALA A 25 12.79 5.19 10.69
CA ALA A 25 12.15 6.29 9.96
C ALA A 25 10.62 6.26 10.09
N ILE A 26 10.00 5.08 9.95
CA ILE A 26 8.55 4.90 10.14
C ILE A 26 8.15 5.21 11.58
N ALA A 27 8.85 4.65 12.57
CA ALA A 27 8.51 4.84 13.97
C ALA A 27 8.67 6.29 14.45
N GLN A 28 9.58 7.05 13.85
CA GLN A 28 9.83 8.44 14.18
C GLN A 28 8.99 9.41 13.33
N GLY A 29 8.43 8.95 12.20
CA GLY A 29 7.72 9.80 11.26
C GLY A 29 8.62 10.83 10.57
N GLU A 30 9.91 10.54 10.45
CA GLU A 30 10.92 11.47 9.93
C GLU A 30 11.90 10.74 9.01
N LEU A 31 12.31 11.38 7.91
CA LEU A 31 13.39 10.90 7.08
C LEU A 31 14.71 11.28 7.74
N ARG A 32 15.51 10.27 8.11
CA ARG A 32 16.86 10.49 8.64
C ARG A 32 17.85 9.66 7.85
N THR A 33 18.83 10.32 7.27
CA THR A 33 19.93 9.66 6.59
C THR A 33 20.75 8.83 7.59
N SER A 34 21.29 7.71 7.13
CA SER A 34 22.17 6.82 7.89
C SER A 34 23.16 6.16 6.95
N ASP A 35 24.14 5.43 7.47
CA ASP A 35 25.05 4.65 6.62
C ASP A 35 24.31 3.66 5.71
N ALA A 36 23.14 3.18 6.16
CA ALA A 36 22.28 2.28 5.39
C ALA A 36 21.46 3.00 4.29
N PHE A 37 21.20 4.29 4.45
CA PHE A 37 20.50 5.16 3.49
C PHE A 37 21.18 6.54 3.50
N PRO A 38 22.24 6.73 2.72
CA PRO A 38 23.02 7.97 2.72
C PRO A 38 22.24 9.17 2.16
N ASP A 39 21.11 8.90 1.50
CA ASP A 39 20.27 9.89 0.84
C ASP A 39 18.79 9.69 1.22
N GLU A 40 18.09 10.80 1.47
CA GLU A 40 16.67 10.79 1.81
C GLU A 40 15.82 10.24 0.65
N HIS A 41 16.23 10.48 -0.59
CA HIS A 41 15.50 9.98 -1.74
C HIS A 41 15.61 8.44 -1.85
N GLU A 42 16.77 7.85 -1.59
CA GLU A 42 16.89 6.39 -1.49
C GLU A 42 16.00 5.79 -0.38
N LEU A 43 15.94 6.46 0.78
CA LEU A 43 15.05 6.06 1.88
C LEU A 43 13.57 6.15 1.47
N LEU A 44 13.16 7.23 0.80
CA LEU A 44 11.80 7.41 0.29
C LEU A 44 11.41 6.33 -0.73
N LEU A 45 12.30 5.98 -1.65
CA LEU A 45 12.07 4.90 -2.61
C LEU A 45 11.85 3.56 -1.88
N ALA A 46 12.66 3.28 -0.85
CA ALA A 46 12.54 2.06 -0.06
C ALA A 46 11.23 2.03 0.76
N LEU A 47 10.82 3.17 1.33
CA LEU A 47 9.54 3.32 2.04
C LEU A 47 8.36 3.08 1.08
N HIS A 48 8.37 3.69 -0.09
CA HIS A 48 7.35 3.47 -1.11
C HIS A 48 7.31 2.01 -1.55
N HIS A 49 8.47 1.40 -1.79
CA HIS A 49 8.55 -0.02 -2.14
C HIS A 49 7.90 -0.91 -1.08
N ARG A 50 8.16 -0.66 0.22
CA ARG A 50 7.53 -1.39 1.32
C ARG A 50 6.01 -1.19 1.35
N TRP A 51 5.54 0.02 1.06
CA TRP A 51 4.11 0.31 0.94
C TRP A 51 3.48 -0.48 -0.22
N THR A 52 4.05 -0.42 -1.42
CA THR A 52 3.56 -1.15 -2.60
C THR A 52 3.51 -2.66 -2.35
N GLN A 53 4.56 -3.25 -1.76
CA GLN A 53 4.56 -4.69 -1.43
C GLN A 53 3.38 -5.07 -0.53
N ARG A 54 3.08 -4.26 0.50
CA ARG A 54 1.98 -4.51 1.44
C ARG A 54 0.62 -4.31 0.79
N LEU A 55 0.50 -3.31 -0.08
CA LEU A 55 -0.72 -2.99 -0.81
C LEU A 55 -1.04 -4.07 -1.82
N THR A 56 -0.09 -4.44 -2.69
CA THR A 56 -0.27 -5.48 -3.71
C THR A 56 -0.65 -6.82 -3.08
N ALA A 57 0.04 -7.24 -2.01
CA ALA A 57 -0.32 -8.47 -1.30
C ALA A 57 -1.73 -8.43 -0.72
N ARG A 58 -2.21 -7.28 -0.23
CA ARG A 58 -3.59 -7.13 0.27
C ARG A 58 -4.62 -7.09 -0.85
N VAL A 59 -4.29 -6.49 -1.99
CA VAL A 59 -5.16 -6.46 -3.17
C VAL A 59 -5.35 -7.87 -3.70
N GLU A 60 -4.27 -8.63 -3.88
CA GLU A 60 -4.33 -10.04 -4.32
C GLU A 60 -5.19 -10.91 -3.38
N LEU A 61 -5.11 -10.68 -2.06
CA LEU A 61 -5.97 -11.38 -1.10
C LEU A 61 -7.43 -10.93 -1.19
N ALA A 62 -7.68 -9.63 -1.36
CA ALA A 62 -9.03 -9.08 -1.40
C ALA A 62 -9.81 -9.53 -2.66
N GLU A 63 -9.12 -9.74 -3.79
CA GLU A 63 -9.70 -10.30 -5.01
C GLU A 63 -10.30 -11.70 -4.81
N LEU A 64 -9.82 -12.46 -3.82
CA LEU A 64 -10.35 -13.79 -3.50
C LEU A 64 -11.62 -13.73 -2.62
N ASP A 65 -11.82 -12.63 -1.89
CA ASP A 65 -12.83 -12.51 -0.83
C ASP A 65 -14.03 -11.63 -1.23
N HIS A 66 -13.97 -10.93 -2.36
CA HIS A 66 -14.94 -9.92 -2.78
C HIS A 66 -15.46 -10.18 -4.20
N ASP A 67 -16.78 -10.04 -4.38
CA ASP A 67 -17.43 -10.16 -5.70
C ASP A 67 -17.32 -8.88 -6.55
N ASP A 68 -17.03 -7.73 -5.93
CA ASP A 68 -16.87 -6.42 -6.58
C ASP A 68 -15.41 -5.93 -6.47
N PRO A 69 -14.68 -5.79 -7.60
CA PRO A 69 -13.29 -5.33 -7.62
C PRO A 69 -13.09 -3.94 -6.99
N VAL A 70 -14.05 -3.03 -7.13
CA VAL A 70 -13.94 -1.66 -6.57
C VAL A 70 -13.96 -1.72 -5.04
N ASP A 71 -14.86 -2.51 -4.48
CA ASP A 71 -14.95 -2.75 -3.04
C ASP A 71 -13.72 -3.51 -2.51
N ALA A 72 -13.24 -4.51 -3.27
CA ALA A 72 -12.06 -5.29 -2.93
C ALA A 72 -10.81 -4.41 -2.80
N VAL A 73 -10.50 -3.66 -3.86
CA VAL A 73 -9.33 -2.77 -3.91
C VAL A 73 -9.47 -1.64 -2.89
N GLY A 74 -10.69 -1.11 -2.70
CA GLY A 74 -10.95 -0.05 -1.73
C GLY A 74 -10.74 -0.54 -0.29
N ALA A 75 -11.22 -1.74 0.03
CA ALA A 75 -10.99 -2.37 1.34
C ALA A 75 -9.51 -2.70 1.56
N ALA A 76 -8.82 -3.24 0.55
CA ALA A 76 -7.39 -3.52 0.61
C ALA A 76 -6.57 -2.25 0.88
N TRP A 77 -6.84 -1.17 0.15
CA TRP A 77 -6.16 0.12 0.33
C TRP A 77 -6.38 0.68 1.74
N ARG A 78 -7.63 0.75 2.21
CA ARG A 78 -7.96 1.27 3.55
C ARG A 78 -7.29 0.45 4.64
N ARG A 79 -7.40 -0.89 4.61
CA ARG A 79 -6.72 -1.77 5.58
C ARG A 79 -5.21 -1.61 5.56
N THR A 80 -4.60 -1.46 4.38
CA THR A 80 -3.15 -1.20 4.28
C THR A 80 -2.76 0.08 4.99
N ALA A 81 -3.53 1.16 4.78
CA ALA A 81 -3.31 2.46 5.40
C ALA A 81 -3.55 2.41 6.92
N GLU A 82 -4.63 1.77 7.37
CA GLU A 82 -4.98 1.58 8.79
C GLU A 82 -3.91 0.78 9.54
N ASP A 83 -3.33 -0.25 8.91
CA ASP A 83 -2.28 -1.08 9.50
C ASP A 83 -0.90 -0.42 9.47
N ASN A 84 -0.72 0.67 8.71
CA ASN A 84 0.58 1.35 8.52
C ASN A 84 0.44 2.88 8.50
N PRO A 85 -0.18 3.50 9.53
CA PRO A 85 -0.55 4.90 9.48
C PRO A 85 0.66 5.83 9.41
N GLU A 86 1.76 5.53 10.10
CA GLU A 86 2.98 6.36 10.10
C GLU A 86 3.70 6.29 8.75
N LEU A 87 3.74 5.10 8.13
CA LEU A 87 4.31 4.94 6.78
C LEU A 87 3.48 5.72 5.75
N ARG A 88 2.15 5.63 5.82
CA ARG A 88 1.26 6.38 4.92
C ARG A 88 1.43 7.89 5.10
N ALA A 89 1.44 8.37 6.34
CA ALA A 89 1.63 9.78 6.65
C ALA A 89 2.97 10.31 6.15
N LEU A 90 4.05 9.54 6.30
CA LEU A 90 5.38 9.91 5.80
C LEU A 90 5.39 10.00 4.27
N LEU A 91 4.81 9.03 3.56
CA LEU A 91 4.68 9.10 2.10
C LEU A 91 3.81 10.27 1.63
N ASP A 92 2.74 10.59 2.37
CA ASP A 92 1.87 11.74 2.08
C ASP A 92 2.59 13.09 2.29
N ALA A 93 3.39 13.22 3.35
CA ALA A 93 4.16 14.43 3.63
C ALA A 93 5.19 14.75 2.54
N HIS A 94 5.66 13.72 1.82
CA HIS A 94 6.65 13.84 0.76
C HIS A 94 6.07 13.62 -0.64
N ALA A 95 4.74 13.63 -0.80
CA ALA A 95 4.07 13.33 -2.07
C ALA A 95 4.48 14.27 -3.22
N ASP A 96 4.96 15.49 -2.93
CA ASP A 96 5.45 16.45 -3.94
C ASP A 96 6.91 16.20 -4.37
N ASN A 97 7.62 15.25 -3.77
CA ASN A 97 8.95 14.84 -4.24
C ASN A 97 8.82 14.26 -5.66
N LEU A 98 9.64 14.75 -6.61
CA LEU A 98 9.51 14.40 -8.03
C LEU A 98 9.60 12.89 -8.31
N ALA A 99 10.51 12.18 -7.64
CA ALA A 99 10.67 10.75 -7.83
C ALA A 99 9.50 9.97 -7.22
N LEU A 100 9.03 10.41 -6.06
CA LEU A 100 7.88 9.78 -5.41
C LEU A 100 6.58 10.02 -6.19
N ARG A 101 6.39 11.20 -6.80
CA ARG A 101 5.23 11.49 -7.66
C ARG A 101 5.06 10.45 -8.77
N GLN A 102 6.14 10.13 -9.49
CA GLN A 102 6.08 9.14 -10.57
C GLN A 102 5.68 7.74 -10.08
N LEU A 103 6.13 7.38 -8.87
CA LEU A 103 5.79 6.11 -8.24
C LEU A 103 4.35 6.09 -7.73
N ILE A 104 3.87 7.19 -7.14
CA ILE A 104 2.48 7.37 -6.73
C ILE A 104 1.56 7.30 -7.96
N ASP A 105 1.93 7.93 -9.07
CA ASP A 105 1.17 7.83 -10.32
C ASP A 105 1.09 6.39 -10.83
N ALA A 106 2.19 5.63 -10.74
CA ALA A 106 2.20 4.21 -11.09
C ALA A 106 1.31 3.37 -10.16
N GLU A 107 1.33 3.64 -8.85
CA GLU A 107 0.42 3.04 -7.88
C GLU A 107 -1.04 3.36 -8.21
N HIS A 108 -1.37 4.62 -8.51
CA HIS A 108 -2.73 5.02 -8.88
C HIS A 108 -3.23 4.31 -10.13
N ARG A 109 -2.38 4.18 -11.17
CA ARG A 109 -2.73 3.39 -12.36
C ARG A 109 -2.99 1.94 -12.02
N MET A 110 -2.16 1.33 -11.18
CA MET A 110 -2.35 -0.06 -10.74
C MET A 110 -3.70 -0.22 -10.03
N LEU A 111 -4.02 0.67 -9.09
CA LEU A 111 -5.30 0.63 -8.37
C LEU A 111 -6.50 0.81 -9.29
N ALA A 112 -6.43 1.77 -10.23
CA ALA A 112 -7.52 2.02 -11.17
C ALA A 112 -7.78 0.81 -12.08
N ARG A 113 -6.72 0.20 -12.61
CA ARG A 113 -6.82 -1.00 -13.45
C ARG A 113 -7.35 -2.20 -12.68
N THR A 114 -6.82 -2.46 -11.49
CA THR A 114 -7.25 -3.60 -10.68
C THR A 114 -8.68 -3.45 -10.18
N ALA A 115 -9.13 -2.22 -9.92
CA ALA A 115 -10.52 -1.94 -9.58
C ALA A 115 -11.47 -1.98 -10.80
N GLY A 116 -10.96 -2.16 -12.01
CA GLY A 116 -11.76 -2.16 -13.24
C GLY A 116 -12.33 -0.78 -13.60
N LEU A 117 -11.69 0.30 -13.15
CA LEU A 117 -12.15 1.68 -13.36
C LEU A 117 -11.62 2.31 -14.66
N THR A 118 -10.85 1.56 -15.45
CA THR A 118 -10.18 2.03 -16.66
C THR A 118 -10.69 1.30 -17.89
N GLU A 119 -10.77 1.98 -19.01
CA GLU A 119 -11.17 1.41 -20.30
C GLU A 119 -9.94 1.08 -21.18
N PRO A 120 -10.07 0.10 -22.11
CA PRO A 120 -9.03 -0.14 -23.10
C PRO A 120 -8.81 1.09 -23.98
N GLY A 121 -7.64 1.72 -23.86
CA GLY A 121 -7.26 2.90 -24.63
C GLY A 121 -7.05 4.16 -23.79
N ASP A 122 -7.40 4.13 -22.51
CA ASP A 122 -7.09 5.21 -21.57
C ASP A 122 -5.57 5.49 -21.55
N SER A 123 -5.22 6.77 -21.53
CA SER A 123 -3.83 7.18 -21.38
C SER A 123 -3.33 6.93 -19.95
N GLN A 124 -2.02 6.78 -19.78
CA GLN A 124 -1.41 6.63 -18.45
C GLN A 124 -1.75 7.80 -17.50
N THR A 125 -1.93 9.00 -18.05
CA THR A 125 -2.33 10.18 -17.26
C THR A 125 -3.78 10.08 -16.79
N GLU A 126 -4.69 9.61 -17.63
CA GLU A 126 -6.10 9.40 -17.27
C GLU A 126 -6.23 8.30 -16.21
N GLU A 127 -5.58 7.16 -16.40
CA GLU A 127 -5.56 6.08 -15.42
C GLU A 127 -5.03 6.55 -14.06
N ALA A 128 -3.96 7.37 -14.04
CA ALA A 128 -3.40 7.92 -12.81
C ALA A 128 -4.37 8.90 -12.13
N ALA A 129 -5.08 9.72 -12.91
CA ALA A 129 -6.09 10.65 -12.39
C ALA A 129 -7.31 9.92 -11.80
N ILE A 130 -7.79 8.85 -12.48
CA ILE A 130 -8.85 7.98 -11.98
C ILE A 130 -8.44 7.34 -10.66
N GLY A 131 -7.24 6.76 -10.60
CA GLY A 131 -6.70 6.15 -9.39
C GLY A 131 -6.51 7.16 -8.24
N ALA A 132 -6.05 8.38 -8.54
CA ALA A 132 -5.93 9.44 -7.54
C ALA A 132 -7.30 9.84 -6.97
N ALA A 133 -8.32 9.97 -7.82
CA ALA A 133 -9.69 10.26 -7.41
C ALA A 133 -10.25 9.12 -6.54
N PHE A 134 -10.01 7.87 -6.95
CA PHE A 134 -10.38 6.69 -6.16
C PHE A 134 -9.75 6.71 -4.77
N VAL A 135 -8.44 6.94 -4.66
CA VAL A 135 -7.73 7.04 -3.37
C VAL A 135 -8.27 8.19 -2.51
N ALA A 136 -8.56 9.36 -3.10
CA ALA A 136 -9.13 10.49 -2.39
C ALA A 136 -10.51 10.16 -1.77
N LEU A 137 -11.34 9.39 -2.49
CA LEU A 137 -12.61 8.88 -1.95
C LEU A 137 -12.38 7.94 -0.76
N GLN A 138 -11.38 7.05 -0.83
CA GLN A 138 -11.08 6.15 0.29
C GLN A 138 -10.59 6.86 1.54
N ARG A 139 -9.91 8.00 1.39
CA ARG A 139 -9.45 8.83 2.52
C ARG A 139 -10.57 9.61 3.20
N THR A 140 -11.58 10.00 2.43
CA THR A 140 -12.68 10.86 2.89
C THR A 140 -13.91 10.06 3.33
N ALA A 141 -14.05 8.81 2.87
CA ALA A 141 -15.12 7.93 3.27
C ALA A 141 -15.06 7.67 4.79
N PRO A 142 -16.15 7.90 5.55
CA PRO A 142 -16.20 7.48 6.94
C PRO A 142 -15.99 5.97 6.97
N ALA A 143 -15.17 5.48 7.91
CA ALA A 143 -14.85 4.05 8.07
C ALA A 143 -16.14 3.24 7.92
N SER A 144 -16.31 2.61 6.75
CA SER A 144 -17.58 1.97 6.40
C SER A 144 -17.83 0.91 7.45
N ALA A 145 -18.90 1.10 8.24
CA ALA A 145 -19.28 0.16 9.27
C ALA A 145 -19.34 -1.24 8.66
N PRO A 146 -18.81 -2.28 9.33
CA PRO A 146 -18.80 -3.62 8.77
C PRO A 146 -20.22 -3.99 8.37
N ARG A 147 -20.43 -4.28 7.07
CA ARG A 147 -21.70 -4.79 6.56
C ARG A 147 -21.95 -6.13 7.23
N ARG A 148 -22.62 -6.10 8.39
CA ARG A 148 -23.04 -7.30 9.14
C ARG A 148 -23.80 -8.20 8.18
N ASN A 149 -23.31 -9.43 8.02
CA ASN A 149 -23.89 -10.42 7.14
C ASN A 149 -25.39 -10.60 7.49
N PRO A 150 -26.33 -10.42 6.55
CA PRO A 150 -27.76 -10.52 6.82
C PRO A 150 -28.17 -11.87 7.41
N VAL A 151 -27.42 -12.93 7.09
CA VAL A 151 -27.62 -14.28 7.60
C VAL A 151 -27.33 -14.37 9.10
N GLU A 152 -26.26 -13.72 9.57
CA GLU A 152 -25.90 -13.68 10.99
C GLU A 152 -26.96 -12.94 11.84
N ARG A 153 -27.61 -11.92 11.26
CA ARG A 153 -28.74 -11.21 11.89
C ARG A 153 -29.98 -12.09 12.00
N LEU A 154 -30.23 -12.96 11.02
CA LEU A 154 -31.35 -13.89 11.05
C LEU A 154 -31.12 -14.98 12.10
N PHE A 155 -29.92 -15.54 12.17
CA PHE A 155 -29.57 -16.52 13.21
C PHE A 155 -29.66 -15.94 14.63
N ARG A 156 -29.19 -14.70 14.85
CA ARG A 156 -29.31 -14.04 16.15
C ARG A 156 -30.78 -13.79 16.55
N ARG A 157 -31.64 -13.49 15.59
CA ARG A 157 -33.08 -13.33 15.84
C ARG A 157 -33.75 -14.64 16.23
N LEU A 158 -33.33 -15.77 15.66
CA LEU A 158 -33.88 -17.09 15.98
C LEU A 158 -33.44 -17.59 17.37
N VAL A 159 -32.22 -17.27 17.80
CA VAL A 159 -31.71 -17.64 19.12
C VAL A 159 -32.30 -16.80 20.26
N THR A 160 -32.82 -15.60 19.97
CA THR A 160 -33.43 -14.72 21.00
C THR A 160 -34.95 -14.94 21.12
N SER A 161 -35.54 -15.81 20.29
CA SER A 161 -37.00 -16.10 20.26
C SER A 161 -37.37 -17.49 20.79
N ALA A 162 -36.49 -18.11 21.57
CA ALA A 162 -36.76 -19.34 22.34
C ALA A 162 -36.58 -19.05 23.84
#